data_AF-A0A922Z7V6-F1
#
_entry.id   AF-A0A922Z7V6-F1
#
_cell.length_a   1.000
_cell.length_b   1.000
_cell.length_c   1.000
_cell.angle_alpha   90.00
_cell.angle_beta   90.00
_cell.angle_gamma   90.00
#
_symmetry.space_group_name_H-M   'P 1'
#
loop_
_entity.id
_entity.type
_entity.pdbx_description
1 polymer ?
#
loop_
_entity_poly.entity_id
_entity_poly.type
_entity_poly.pdbx_seq_one_letter_code
_entity_poly.pdbx_strand_id
1 'polypeptide(L)'
;MVERFELVGVSTADVLRMADELGLVVREMGVLRGTGARHWHLTKAGERGVLEVSELAEVVWLEVRSNRRGDWIGGVIAALTHTPQPPSP
;
A
#
# COMPACT_ATOMS: atom_id res chain seq x y z
N MET A 1 -10.07 -5.22 -13.57
CA MET A 1 -8.63 -5.49 -13.65
C MET A 1 -7.99 -5.03 -12.33
N VAL A 2 -6.93 -5.69 -11.91
CA VAL A 2 -6.17 -5.34 -10.70
C VAL A 2 -4.74 -5.07 -11.15
N GLU A 3 -4.19 -3.94 -10.73
CA GLU A 3 -2.77 -3.63 -10.89
C GLU A 3 -2.08 -3.91 -9.56
N ARG A 4 -0.94 -4.61 -9.61
CA ARG A 4 -0.15 -5.01 -8.44
C ARG A 4 1.28 -4.49 -8.57
N PHE A 5 1.81 -3.95 -7.47
CA PHE A 5 3.16 -3.38 -7.38
C PHE A 5 3.86 -3.96 -6.16
N GLU A 6 4.93 -4.72 -6.37
CA GLU A 6 5.71 -5.28 -5.26
C GLU A 6 6.72 -4.24 -4.76
N LEU A 7 6.84 -4.15 -3.43
CA LEU A 7 7.75 -3.25 -2.75
C LEU A 7 8.93 -4.05 -2.22
N VAL A 8 10.11 -3.80 -2.78
CA VAL A 8 11.33 -4.54 -2.45
C VAL A 8 12.08 -3.80 -1.35
N GLY A 9 12.47 -4.52 -0.29
CA GLY A 9 13.29 -3.96 0.80
C GLY A 9 12.56 -2.96 1.70
N VAL A 10 11.23 -2.92 1.64
CA VAL A 10 10.39 -2.02 2.45
C VAL A 10 9.47 -2.85 3.32
N SER A 11 9.46 -2.58 4.63
CA SER A 11 8.55 -3.25 5.55
C SER A 11 7.15 -2.67 5.45
N THR A 12 6.12 -3.43 5.83
CA THR A 12 4.76 -2.89 5.90
C THR A 12 4.66 -1.74 6.90
N ALA A 13 5.43 -1.76 7.98
CA ALA A 13 5.48 -0.66 8.94
C ALA A 13 5.95 0.65 8.27
N ASP A 14 6.97 0.58 7.39
CA ASP A 14 7.44 1.74 6.64
C ASP A 14 6.38 2.24 5.65
N VAL A 15 5.71 1.33 4.94
CA VAL A 15 4.61 1.68 4.02
C VAL A 15 3.49 2.41 4.76
N LEU A 16 3.09 1.90 5.92
CA LEU A 16 2.01 2.51 6.71
C LEU A 16 2.43 3.87 7.31
N ARG A 17 3.68 4.00 7.75
CA ARG A 17 4.24 5.29 8.19
C ARG A 17 4.26 6.31 7.05
N MET A 18 4.76 5.93 5.87
CA MET A 18 4.78 6.80 4.70
C MET A 18 3.37 7.17 4.24
N ALA A 19 2.42 6.22 4.31
CA ALA A 19 1.03 6.50 3.99
C ALA A 19 0.43 7.57 4.93
N ASP A 20 0.73 7.49 6.23
CA ASP A 20 0.34 8.50 7.22
C ASP A 20 0.98 9.87 6.92
N GLU A 21 2.27 9.92 6.60
CA GLU A 21 2.99 11.14 6.18
C GLU A 21 2.40 11.77 4.91
N LEU A 22 1.83 10.96 4.02
CA LEU A 22 1.11 11.40 2.82
C LEU A 22 -0.35 11.82 3.10
N GLY A 23 -0.78 11.80 4.37
CA GLY A 23 -2.12 12.17 4.80
C GLY A 23 -3.19 11.12 4.46
N LEU A 24 -2.79 9.86 4.29
CA LEU A 24 -3.71 8.76 4.01
C LEU A 24 -4.27 8.18 5.31
N VAL A 25 -5.55 7.88 5.29
CA VAL A 25 -6.24 7.14 6.34
C VAL A 25 -6.03 5.65 6.12
N VAL A 26 -5.28 5.03 7.03
CA VAL A 26 -5.07 3.58 7.09
C VAL A 26 -6.26 2.92 7.78
N ARG A 27 -6.86 1.92 7.13
CA ARG A 27 -7.89 1.06 7.73
C ARG A 27 -7.45 -0.39 7.63
N GLU A 28 -7.22 -1.02 8.78
CA GLU A 28 -6.93 -2.44 8.84
C GLU A 28 -8.18 -3.25 8.48
N MET A 29 -8.03 -4.21 7.57
CA MET A 29 -9.13 -5.10 7.15
C MET A 29 -8.95 -6.54 7.65
N GLY A 30 -7.77 -6.90 8.15
CA GLY A 30 -7.48 -8.23 8.70
C GLY A 30 -6.63 -9.07 7.75
N VAL A 31 -7.01 -10.34 7.56
CA VAL A 31 -6.24 -11.32 6.78
C VAL A 31 -7.00 -11.72 5.51
N LEU A 32 -6.34 -11.65 4.35
CA LEU A 32 -6.90 -12.09 3.07
C LEU A 32 -7.16 -13.60 3.09
N ARG A 33 -8.42 -13.97 2.81
CA ARG A 33 -8.81 -15.37 2.65
C ARG A 33 -8.11 -15.98 1.43
N GLY A 34 -7.50 -17.14 1.63
CA GLY A 34 -6.79 -17.91 0.59
C GLY A 34 -5.28 -17.79 0.70
N THR A 35 -4.73 -16.57 0.83
CA THR A 35 -3.28 -16.36 0.94
C THR A 35 -2.79 -16.30 2.38
N GLY A 36 -3.64 -15.90 3.33
CA GLY A 36 -3.21 -15.64 4.71
C GLY A 36 -2.42 -14.33 4.86
N ALA A 37 -2.40 -13.48 3.83
CA ALA A 37 -1.70 -12.21 3.86
C ALA A 37 -2.42 -11.20 4.78
N ARG A 38 -1.66 -10.43 5.56
CA ARG A 38 -2.21 -9.28 6.30
C ARG A 38 -2.57 -8.18 5.30
N HIS A 39 -3.65 -7.44 5.57
CA HIS A 39 -4.25 -6.56 4.58
C HIS A 39 -4.82 -5.27 5.16
N TRP A 40 -4.49 -4.16 4.48
CA TRP A 40 -4.91 -2.81 4.83
C TRP A 40 -5.49 -2.10 3.60
N HIS A 41 -6.46 -1.22 3.86
CA HIS A 41 -6.96 -0.26 2.90
C HIS A 41 -6.45 1.13 3.24
N LEU A 42 -5.85 1.80 2.26
CA LEU A 42 -5.48 3.21 2.33
C LEU A 42 -6.53 4.03 1.59
N THR A 43 -7.01 5.08 2.24
CA THR A 43 -7.99 6.01 1.67
C THR A 43 -7.55 7.45 1.93
N LYS A 44 -8.00 8.39 1.10
CA LYS A 44 -7.71 9.82 1.30
C LYS A 44 -8.98 10.57 1.63
N ALA A 45 -8.96 11.38 2.68
CA ALA A 45 -10.15 12.06 3.18
C ALA A 45 -10.74 12.99 2.10
N GLY A 46 -12.03 12.85 1.85
CA GLY A 46 -12.74 13.64 0.82
C GLY A 46 -12.46 13.23 -0.62
N GLU A 47 -11.58 12.26 -0.86
CA GLU A 47 -11.25 11.78 -2.20
C GLU A 47 -11.73 10.34 -2.44
N ARG A 48 -12.19 10.06 -3.66
CA ARG A 48 -12.54 8.70 -4.06
C ARG A 48 -11.27 7.90 -4.30
N GLY A 49 -11.25 6.65 -3.84
CA GLY A 49 -10.24 5.67 -4.21
C GLY A 49 -9.84 4.78 -3.05
N VAL A 50 -9.35 3.59 -3.36
CA VAL A 50 -8.77 2.67 -2.37
C VAL A 50 -7.49 2.10 -2.94
N LEU A 51 -6.40 2.29 -2.21
CA LEU A 51 -5.14 1.58 -2.43
C LEU A 51 -5.05 0.47 -1.40
N GLU A 52 -4.88 -0.76 -1.85
CA GLU A 52 -4.81 -1.95 -1.00
C GLU A 52 -3.32 -2.25 -0.72
N VAL A 53 -2.97 -2.53 0.53
CA VAL A 53 -1.62 -2.95 0.95
C VAL A 53 -1.73 -4.34 1.53
N SER A 54 -0.84 -5.25 1.14
CA SER A 54 -0.82 -6.58 1.69
C SER A 54 0.60 -7.05 2.01
N GLU A 55 0.72 -7.92 3.01
CA GLU A 55 1.98 -8.47 3.50
C GLU A 55 1.88 -9.99 3.66
N LEU A 56 2.85 -10.73 3.11
CA LEU A 56 3.01 -12.17 3.35
C LEU A 56 4.48 -12.56 3.23
N ALA A 57 5.03 -13.24 4.26
CA ALA A 57 6.38 -13.78 4.25
C ALA A 57 7.45 -12.76 3.79
N GLU A 58 7.43 -11.56 4.40
CA GLU A 58 8.33 -10.43 4.10
C GLU A 58 8.14 -9.77 2.72
N VAL A 59 7.21 -10.27 1.91
CA VAL A 59 6.81 -9.63 0.66
C VAL A 59 5.66 -8.66 0.93
N VAL A 60 5.87 -7.40 0.57
CA VAL A 60 4.86 -6.35 0.63
C VAL A 60 4.46 -5.96 -0.79
N TRP A 61 3.16 -5.81 -1.03
CA TRP A 61 2.67 -5.33 -2.31
C TRP A 61 1.49 -4.38 -2.17
N LEU A 62 1.37 -3.51 -3.16
CA LEU A 62 0.24 -2.61 -3.36
C LEU A 62 -0.67 -3.18 -4.44
N GLU A 63 -1.97 -3.02 -4.25
CA GLU A 63 -2.98 -3.38 -5.25
C GLU A 63 -3.97 -2.23 -5.45
N VAL A 64 -4.32 -1.96 -6.71
CA VAL A 64 -5.43 -1.05 -7.04
C VAL A 64 -6.38 -1.75 -7.99
N ARG A 65 -7.67 -1.74 -7.62
CA ARG A 65 -8.74 -2.21 -8.51
C ARG A 65 -9.14 -1.07 -9.43
N SER A 66 -9.26 -1.32 -10.73
CA SER A 66 -9.57 -0.26 -11.70
C SER A 66 -10.84 0.54 -11.39
N ASN A 67 -11.86 -0.10 -10.80
CA ASN A 67 -13.11 0.57 -10.39
C ASN A 67 -12.99 1.37 -9.08
N ARG A 68 -11.89 1.22 -8.35
CA ARG A 68 -11.54 1.91 -7.11
C ARG A 68 -10.33 2.83 -7.28
N ARG A 69 -9.88 3.08 -8.52
CA ARG A 69 -8.76 3.98 -8.78
C ARG A 69 -9.19 5.44 -8.57
N GLY A 70 -8.49 6.14 -7.70
CA GLY A 70 -8.58 7.59 -7.51
C GLY A 70 -7.38 8.29 -8.13
N ASP A 71 -7.54 9.57 -8.48
CA ASP A 71 -6.48 10.36 -9.14
C ASP A 71 -5.21 10.46 -8.30
N TRP A 72 -5.35 10.49 -6.97
CA TRP A 72 -4.25 10.53 -6.01
C TRP A 72 -3.39 9.25 -5.98
N ILE A 73 -3.94 8.10 -6.39
CA ILE A 73 -3.28 6.80 -6.20
C ILE A 73 -1.97 6.69 -6.99
N GLY A 74 -1.92 7.27 -8.19
CA GLY A 74 -0.71 7.21 -9.02
C GLY A 74 0.49 7.88 -8.36
N GLY A 75 0.29 9.05 -7.75
CA GLY A 75 1.33 9.77 -7.02
C GLY A 75 1.79 9.03 -5.77
N VAL A 76 0.86 8.42 -5.04
CA VAL A 76 1.18 7.61 -3.85
C VAL A 76 1.98 6.36 -4.21
N ILE A 77 1.58 5.62 -5.25
CA ILE A 77 2.33 4.44 -5.72
C ILE A 77 3.76 4.87 -6.07
N ALA A 78 3.92 5.94 -6.86
CA ALA A 78 5.24 6.44 -7.23
C ALA A 78 6.08 6.82 -6.00
N ALA A 79 5.49 7.44 -4.98
CA ALA A 79 6.19 7.79 -3.74
C ALA A 79 6.62 6.56 -2.93
N LEU A 80 5.74 5.55 -2.83
CA LEU A 80 6.01 4.33 -2.06
C LEU A 80 6.99 3.37 -2.75
N THR A 81 7.06 3.40 -4.09
CA THR A 81 7.98 2.53 -4.86
C THR A 81 9.38 3.13 -5.04
N HIS A 82 9.54 4.45 -4.88
CA HIS A 82 10.84 5.14 -5.08
C HIS A 82 11.62 5.38 -3.78
N THR A 83 11.17 4.86 -2.64
CA THR A 83 11.87 5.06 -1.37
C THR A 83 13.25 4.39 -1.43
N PRO A 84 14.36 5.12 -1.28
CA PRO A 84 15.66 4.50 -1.16
C PRO A 84 15.69 3.67 0.13
N GLN A 85 16.05 2.39 0.00
CA GLN A 85 16.30 1.52 1.14
C GLN A 85 17.34 2.20 2.06
N PRO A 86 17.11 2.33 3.38
CA PRO A 86 18.19 2.73 4.27
C PRO A 86 19.34 1.72 4.12
N PRO A 87 20.61 2.16 4.12
CA PRO A 87 21.74 1.25 4.00
C PRO A 87 21.64 0.22 5.13
N SER A 88 21.65 -1.07 4.76
CA SER A 88 21.81 -2.15 5.72
C SER A 88 23.12 -1.93 6.52
N PRO A 89 23.12 -2.11 7.85
CA PRO A 89 24.30 -1.93 8.69
C PRO A 89 25.41 -2.93 8.35
#